data_AF-A0A377K2S9-F1
#
_entry.id   AF-A0A377K2S9-F1
#
_cell.length_a   1.000
_cell.length_b   1.000
_cell.length_c   1.000
_cell.angle_alpha   90.00
_cell.angle_beta   90.00
_cell.angle_gamma   90.00
#
_symmetry.space_group_name_H-M   'P 1'
#
loop_
_entity.id
_entity.type
_entity.pdbx_description
1 polymer ?
#
loop_
_entity_poly.entity_id
_entity_poly.type
_entity_poly.pdbx_seq_one_letter_code
_entity_poly.pdbx_strand_id
1 'polypeptide(L)' 'MNIVVLISGNGSNLQAIIDACKTNKIKGTVRAVFQQ' A
#
# COMPACT_ATOMS: atom_id res chain seq x y z
N MET A 1 6.16 3.12 -10.71
CA MET A 1 4.69 2.99 -10.61
C MET A 1 4.24 3.62 -9.29
N ASN A 2 3.29 4.54 -9.33
CA ASN A 2 2.76 5.19 -8.12
C ASN A 2 1.48 4.47 -7.72
N ILE A 3 1.43 4.00 -6.48
CA ILE A 3 0.29 3.23 -5.95
C ILE A 3 -0.42 4.11 -4.92
N VAL A 4 -1.74 4.26 -5.09
CA VAL A 4 -2.61 4.94 -4.15
C VAL A 4 -3.60 3.92 -3.61
N VAL A 5 -3.72 3.83 -2.29
CA VAL A 5 -4.55 2.83 -1.62
C VAL A 5 -5.67 3.53 -0.86
N LEU A 6 -6.91 3.12 -1.10
CA LEU A 6 -8.07 3.53 -0.30
C LEU A 6 -8.44 2.36 0.62
N ILE A 7 -8.50 2.60 1.93
CA ILE A 7 -8.90 1.60 2.93
C ILE A 7 -10.07 2.11 3.75
N SER A 8 -10.99 1.20 4.09
CA SER A 8 -12.17 1.48 4.91
C SER A 8 -12.20 0.58 6.15
N GLY A 9 -11.04 0.32 6.76
CA GLY A 9 -10.88 -0.64 7.86
C GLY A 9 -9.46 -0.64 8.46
N ASN A 10 -9.12 -1.65 9.27
CA ASN A 10 -7.95 -1.69 10.16
C ASN A 10 -6.54 -1.67 9.49
N GLY A 11 -6.44 -1.49 8.17
CA GLY A 11 -5.18 -1.26 7.47
C GLY A 11 -4.24 -2.46 7.31
N SER A 12 -4.63 -3.69 7.68
CA SER A 12 -3.77 -4.89 7.55
C SER A 12 -3.34 -5.17 6.11
N ASN A 13 -4.26 -4.98 5.15
CA ASN A 13 -3.97 -5.13 3.72
C ASN A 13 -3.02 -4.05 3.19
N LEU A 14 -3.09 -2.83 3.74
CA LEU A 14 -2.14 -1.78 3.41
C LEU A 14 -0.72 -2.19 3.85
N GLN A 15 -0.59 -2.72 5.06
CA GLN A 15 0.71 -3.17 5.57
C GLN A 15 1.31 -4.25 4.66
N ALA A 16 0.49 -5.22 4.21
CA ALA A 16 0.93 -6.24 3.26
C ALA A 16 1.41 -5.66 1.91
N ILE A 17 0.73 -4.63 1.39
CA ILE A 17 1.12 -3.95 0.14
C ILE A 17 2.42 -3.16 0.32
N ILE A 18 2.58 -2.47 1.45
CA ILE A 18 3.81 -1.74 1.80
C ILE A 18 4.98 -2.71 1.90
N ASP A 19 4.79 -3.85 2.56
CA ASP A 19 5.84 -4.87 2.71
C ASP A 19 6.18 -5.52 1.36
N ALA A 20 5.20 -5.72 0.49
CA ALA A 20 5.42 -6.18 -0.89
C ALA A 20 6.20 -5.14 -1.73
N CYS A 21 5.97 -3.84 -1.52
CA CYS A 21 6.78 -2.79 -2.16
C CYS A 21 8.21 -2.75 -1.59
N LYS A 22 8.37 -2.88 -0.27
CA LYS A 22 9.70 -2.90 0.40
C LYS A 22 10.54 -4.10 -0.03
N THR A 23 9.91 -5.26 -0.20
CA THR A 23 10.59 -6.50 -0.64
C THR A 23 10.81 -6.56 -2.16
N ASN A 24 10.55 -5.47 -2.88
CA ASN A 24 10.62 -5.40 -4.35
C ASN A 24 9.74 -6.44 -5.08
N LYS A 25 8.78 -7.09 -4.40
CA LYS A 25 7.75 -7.91 -5.05
C LYS A 25 6.88 -7.07 -5.97
N ILE A 26 6.60 -5.83 -5.56
CA ILE A 26 5.93 -4.83 -6.38
C ILE A 26 6.95 -3.76 -6.73
N LYS A 27 7.27 -3.59 -8.01
CA LYS A 27 8.12 -2.51 -8.53
C LYS A 27 7.36 -1.17 -8.55
N GLY A 28 6.98 -0.71 -7.37
CA GLY A 28 6.19 0.49 -7.17
C GLY A 28 6.34 1.03 -5.76
N THR A 29 5.90 2.26 -5.55
CA THR A 29 5.94 2.90 -4.24
C THR A 29 4.53 3.36 -3.91
N VAL A 30 4.07 3.02 -2.71
CA VAL A 30 2.83 3.55 -2.16
C VAL A 30 3.06 5.03 -1.84
N ARG A 31 2.35 5.92 -2.54
CA ARG A 31 2.53 7.37 -2.43
C ARG A 31 1.51 8.03 -1.52
N ALA A 32 0.30 7.47 -1.47
CA ALA A 32 -0.77 7.99 -0.65
C ALA A 32 -1.68 6.86 -0.19
N VAL A 33 -2.19 7.01 1.02
CA VAL A 33 -3.20 6.13 1.61
C VAL A 33 -4.33 7.02 2.08
N PHE A 34 -5.52 6.73 1.60
CA PHE A 34 -6.74 7.40 2.02
C PHE A 34 -7.55 6.45 2.89
N GLN A 35 -8.02 6.96 4.04
CA GLN A 35 -8.90 6.21 4.92
C GLN A 35 -10.27 6.89 4.95
N GLN A 36 -11.34 6.10 4.83
CA GLN A 36 -12.73 6.53 4.99
C GLN A 36 -13.29 6.03 6.33
#